data_AF-A0A4Y2HZH9-F1
#
_entry.id   AF-A0A4Y2HZH9-F1
#
_cell.length_a   1.000
_cell.length_b   1.000
_cell.length_c   1.000
_cell.angle_alpha   90.00
_cell.angle_beta   90.00
_cell.angle_gamma   90.00
#
_symmetry.space_group_name_H-M   'P 1'
#
loop_
_entity.id
_entity.type
_entity.pdbx_description
1 polymer ?
#
loop_
_entity_poly.entity_id
_entity_poly.type
_entity_poly.pdbx_seq_one_letter_code
_entity_poly.pdbx_strand_id
1 'polypeptide(L)'
;MAKSISIFCKILSSHQVYVCKETLNFIKTEVKRIKEQVISLAPTKISINDMEVSVKPTLIFCMIDGKICDAVAGCESTQTCYLYGANPSEMNYERIIMQKTVNRDLLSLGLSLLHTWIRLFECILHLSYRLEIKSWQARGAENKNKVTEKKKNKSKRSSRVS
;
A
#
# COMPACT_ATOMS: atom_id res chain seq x y z
N MET A 1 -5.89 -10.96 -14.38
CA MET A 1 -4.94 -11.97 -13.85
C MET A 1 -3.58 -11.27 -13.70
N ALA A 2 -3.15 -10.98 -12.47
CA ALA A 2 -1.88 -10.29 -12.23
C ALA A 2 -0.72 -11.25 -12.52
N LYS A 3 0.09 -10.96 -13.54
CA LYS A 3 1.31 -11.72 -13.84
C LYS A 3 2.38 -11.34 -12.81
N SER A 4 2.39 -12.01 -11.66
CA SER A 4 3.41 -11.81 -10.61
C SER A 4 4.66 -12.65 -10.90
N ILE A 5 5.26 -12.45 -12.07
CA ILE A 5 6.52 -13.11 -12.44
C ILE A 5 7.59 -12.05 -12.58
N SER A 6 8.61 -12.12 -11.74
CA SER A 6 9.70 -11.13 -11.66
C SER A 6 10.39 -10.88 -13.01
N ILE A 7 10.36 -11.85 -13.94
CA ILE A 7 10.98 -11.73 -15.26
C ILE A 7 10.35 -10.65 -16.16
N PHE A 8 9.10 -10.26 -15.87
CA PHE A 8 8.42 -9.19 -16.60
C PHE A 8 8.59 -7.81 -15.93
N CYS A 9 9.25 -7.75 -14.77
CA CYS A 9 9.61 -6.48 -14.12
C CYS A 9 10.88 -5.93 -14.77
N LYS A 10 10.74 -4.88 -15.58
CA LYS A 10 11.86 -4.20 -16.22
C LYS A 10 12.15 -2.90 -15.47
N ILE A 11 13.42 -2.66 -15.19
CA ILE A 11 13.88 -1.39 -14.62
C ILE A 11 13.73 -0.33 -15.72
N LEU A 12 12.84 0.64 -15.48
CA LEU A 12 12.57 1.74 -16.42
C LEU A 12 13.66 2.82 -16.41
N SER A 13 14.37 2.96 -15.29
CA SER A 13 15.39 3.98 -15.14
C SER A 13 16.63 3.60 -15.94
N SER A 14 16.86 4.30 -17.05
CA SER A 14 18.04 4.12 -17.89
C SER A 14 19.34 4.38 -17.12
N HIS A 15 19.33 5.05 -15.97
CA HIS A 15 20.50 5.25 -15.08
C HIS A 15 20.05 5.29 -13.60
N GLN A 16 20.78 4.56 -12.75
CA GLN A 16 20.84 4.61 -11.27
C GLN A 16 19.67 4.02 -10.46
N VAL A 17 19.91 2.82 -9.92
CA VAL A 17 19.41 2.45 -8.59
C VAL A 17 20.08 3.40 -7.60
N TYR A 18 19.31 4.23 -6.93
CA TYR A 18 19.85 5.16 -5.94
C TYR A 18 20.02 4.46 -4.59
N VAL A 19 21.21 4.58 -4.00
CA VAL A 19 21.44 4.19 -2.61
C VAL A 19 21.15 5.42 -1.74
N CYS A 20 19.89 5.60 -1.39
CA CYS A 20 19.44 6.74 -0.58
C CYS A 20 18.36 6.32 0.41
N LYS A 21 18.21 7.10 1.47
CA LYS A 21 17.11 6.92 2.42
C LYS A 21 15.80 7.37 1.78
N GLU A 22 14.78 6.55 1.91
CA GLU A 22 13.43 6.88 1.48
C GLU A 22 12.85 8.00 2.39
N THR A 23 12.72 9.21 1.83
CA THR A 23 12.17 10.39 2.51
C THR A 23 10.93 10.89 1.77
N LEU A 24 10.03 11.59 2.48
CA LEU A 24 8.81 12.14 1.89
C LEU A 24 9.07 13.04 0.68
N ASN A 25 10.08 13.91 0.78
CA ASN A 25 10.46 14.81 -0.31
C ASN A 25 10.96 14.02 -1.52
N PHE A 26 11.83 13.03 -1.30
CA PHE A 26 12.35 12.16 -2.36
C PHE A 26 11.23 11.41 -3.09
N ILE A 27 10.28 10.81 -2.35
CA ILE A 27 9.13 10.12 -2.95
C ILE A 27 8.33 11.07 -3.85
N LYS A 28 7.98 12.26 -3.33
CA LYS A 28 7.17 13.23 -4.09
C LYS A 28 7.87 13.71 -5.36
N THR A 29 9.15 14.05 -5.26
CA THR A 29 9.95 14.48 -6.41
C THR A 29 10.05 13.38 -7.45
N GLU A 30 10.30 12.14 -7.04
CA GLU A 30 10.49 11.03 -7.96
C GLU A 30 9.18 10.60 -8.65
N VAL A 31 8.07 10.54 -7.90
CA VAL A 31 6.75 10.26 -8.47
C VAL A 31 6.36 11.34 -9.48
N LYS A 32 6.61 12.62 -9.17
CA LYS A 32 6.37 13.72 -10.09
C LYS A 32 7.21 13.58 -11.36
N ARG A 33 8.51 13.34 -11.22
CA ARG A 33 9.46 13.16 -12.32
C ARG A 33 9.01 12.03 -13.27
N ILE A 34 8.63 10.88 -12.73
CA ILE A 34 8.18 9.73 -13.55
C ILE A 34 6.88 10.05 -14.28
N LYS A 35 5.90 10.69 -13.61
CA LYS A 35 4.64 11.08 -14.25
C LYS A 35 4.86 12.04 -15.41
N GLU A 36 5.70 13.05 -15.22
CA GLU A 36 6.06 14.02 -16.27
C GLU A 36 6.77 13.34 -17.45
N GLN A 37 7.72 12.44 -17.17
CA GLN A 37 8.39 11.65 -18.21
C GLN A 37 7.39 10.85 -19.04
N VAL A 38 6.44 10.16 -18.42
CA VAL A 38 5.42 9.37 -19.13
C VAL A 38 4.52 10.24 -20.00
N ILE A 39 4.11 11.41 -19.51
CA ILE A 39 3.29 12.35 -20.29
C ILE A 39 4.05 12.83 -21.54
N SER A 40 5.36 13.02 -21.42
CA SER A 40 6.22 13.46 -22.52
C SER A 40 6.60 12.35 -23.53
N LEU A 41 6.24 11.09 -23.27
CA LEU A 41 6.61 9.98 -24.16
C LEU A 41 5.85 10.06 -25.49
N ALA A 42 6.61 10.08 -26.59
CA ALA A 42 6.06 9.92 -27.92
C ALA A 42 5.52 8.50 -28.12
N PRO A 43 4.44 8.30 -28.90
CA PRO A 43 3.99 6.97 -29.29
C PRO A 43 5.08 6.20 -30.03
N THR A 44 5.24 4.93 -29.68
CA THR A 44 6.18 4.04 -30.36
C THR A 44 5.57 3.56 -31.66
N LYS A 45 6.22 3.87 -32.78
CA LYS A 45 5.84 3.38 -34.11
C LYS A 45 6.57 2.08 -34.41
N ILE A 46 5.83 1.03 -34.72
CA ILE A 46 6.36 -0.28 -35.11
C ILE A 46 5.76 -0.70 -36.44
N SER A 47 6.55 -1.34 -37.29
CA SER A 47 6.05 -1.95 -38.53
C SER A 47 5.89 -3.45 -38.32
N ILE A 48 4.69 -3.96 -38.58
CA ILE A 48 4.40 -5.40 -38.53
C ILE A 48 3.72 -5.76 -39.85
N ASN A 49 4.33 -6.62 -40.65
CA ASN A 49 3.81 -7.07 -41.95
C ASN A 49 3.36 -5.90 -42.85
N ASP A 50 4.26 -4.93 -43.05
CA ASP A 50 4.03 -3.72 -43.87
C ASP A 50 2.91 -2.78 -43.38
N MET A 51 2.38 -2.99 -42.16
CA MET A 51 1.46 -2.07 -41.50
C MET A 51 2.18 -1.26 -40.42
N GLU A 52 2.02 0.06 -40.44
CA GLU A 52 2.50 0.95 -39.38
C GLU A 52 1.50 0.95 -38.22
N VAL A 53 1.95 0.52 -37.04
CA VAL A 53 1.18 0.53 -35.80
C VAL A 53 1.80 1.56 -34.85
N SER A 54 0.97 2.47 -34.34
CA SER A 54 1.35 3.45 -33.33
C SER A 54 0.85 3.02 -31.96
N VAL A 55 1.77 2.80 -31.02
CA VAL A 55 1.47 2.35 -29.65
C VAL A 55 1.74 3.49 -28.68
N LYS A 56 0.68 4.00 -28.04
CA LYS A 56 0.79 4.99 -26.96
C LYS A 56 0.86 4.28 -25.60
N PRO A 57 1.98 4.39 -24.85
CA PRO A 57 2.07 3.80 -23.53
C PRO A 57 1.21 4.57 -22.51
N THR A 58 0.54 3.84 -21.62
CA THR A 58 -0.16 4.40 -20.45
C THR A 58 0.43 3.76 -19.18
N LEU A 59 0.93 4.57 -18.25
CA LEU A 59 1.42 4.09 -16.96
C LEU A 59 0.28 4.01 -15.95
N ILE A 60 0.16 2.87 -15.28
CA ILE A 60 -0.69 2.69 -14.10
C ILE A 60 0.25 2.52 -12.90
N PHE A 61 0.16 3.42 -11.93
CA PHE A 61 1.11 3.50 -10.81
C PHE A 61 0.67 2.63 -9.62
N CYS A 62 0.44 1.34 -9.85
CA CYS A 62 -0.19 0.44 -8.87
C CYS A 62 0.77 -0.48 -8.10
N MET A 63 2.03 -0.58 -8.53
CA MET A 63 3.04 -1.43 -7.90
C MET A 63 3.84 -0.64 -6.85
N ILE A 64 3.13 -0.11 -5.86
CA ILE A 64 3.71 0.66 -4.75
C ILE A 64 3.25 0.12 -3.40
N ASP A 65 4.01 0.41 -2.36
CA ASP A 65 3.62 0.12 -0.98
C ASP A 65 2.67 1.20 -0.44
N GLY A 66 1.99 0.87 0.66
CA GLY A 66 1.02 1.77 1.28
C GLY A 66 1.62 3.06 1.83
N LYS A 67 2.88 3.04 2.27
CA LYS A 67 3.56 4.23 2.81
C LYS A 67 3.88 5.22 1.69
N ILE A 68 4.23 4.76 0.49
CA ILE A 68 4.32 5.61 -0.70
C ILE A 68 2.94 6.17 -1.06
N CYS A 69 1.87 5.36 -0.99
CA CYS A 69 0.51 5.88 -1.22
C CYS A 69 0.17 7.03 -0.27
N ASP A 70 0.45 6.87 1.04
CA ASP A 70 0.18 7.90 2.05
C ASP A 70 1.00 9.18 1.78
N ALA A 71 2.28 9.02 1.40
CA ALA A 71 3.15 10.12 1.02
C ALA A 71 2.65 10.90 -0.20
N VAL A 72 2.16 10.18 -1.23
CA VAL A 72 1.61 10.77 -2.46
C VAL A 72 0.26 11.43 -2.18
N ALA A 73 -0.59 10.83 -1.34
CA ALA A 73 -1.88 11.37 -0.92
C ALA A 73 -1.76 12.55 0.06
N GLY A 74 -0.56 12.80 0.59
CA GLY A 74 -0.34 13.87 1.58
C GLY A 74 -0.91 13.55 2.96
N CYS A 75 -1.11 12.27 3.28
CA CYS A 75 -1.57 11.84 4.59
C CYS A 75 -0.41 11.92 5.61
N GLU A 76 -0.65 12.56 6.75
CA GLU A 76 0.36 12.69 7.82
C GLU A 76 0.59 11.40 8.60
N SER A 77 -0.41 10.51 8.62
CA SER A 77 -0.40 9.24 9.35
C SER A 77 -0.60 8.07 8.42
N THR A 78 0.20 7.02 8.62
CA THR A 78 0.08 5.74 7.88
C THR A 78 -1.12 4.89 8.32
N GLN A 79 -1.92 5.40 9.27
CA GLN A 79 -3.16 4.77 9.70
C GLN A 79 -4.38 5.44 9.09
N THR A 80 -4.20 6.57 8.40
CA THR A 80 -5.27 7.26 7.68
C THR A 80 -5.48 6.59 6.33
N CYS A 81 -6.72 6.34 5.94
CA CYS A 81 -7.01 5.81 4.61
C CYS A 81 -6.66 6.87 3.55
N TYR A 82 -5.68 6.61 2.69
CA TYR A 82 -5.26 7.54 1.64
C TYR A 82 -6.37 7.88 0.62
N LEU A 83 -7.38 7.02 0.44
CA LEU A 83 -8.48 7.26 -0.49
C LEU A 83 -9.54 8.23 0.04
N TYR A 84 -9.88 8.10 1.33
CA TYR A 84 -10.97 8.84 1.97
C TYR A 84 -10.46 9.92 2.94
N GLY A 85 -9.18 9.91 3.31
CA GLY A 85 -8.65 10.74 4.40
C GLY A 85 -9.30 10.41 5.74
N ALA A 86 -9.74 9.17 5.94
CA ALA A 86 -10.45 8.74 7.14
C ALA A 86 -9.48 8.11 8.15
N ASN A 87 -9.55 8.52 9.42
CA ASN A 87 -8.78 7.92 10.50
C ASN A 87 -9.47 6.64 11.06
N PRO A 88 -8.76 5.79 11.82
CA PRO A 88 -9.33 4.55 12.34
C PRO A 88 -10.59 4.73 13.22
N SER A 89 -10.72 5.85 13.93
CA SER A 89 -11.93 6.15 14.72
C SER A 89 -13.13 6.47 13.83
N GLU A 90 -12.94 7.18 12.72
CA GLU A 90 -14.00 7.50 11.77
C GLU A 90 -14.45 6.26 10.96
N MET A 91 -13.51 5.36 10.66
CA MET A 91 -13.78 4.16 9.84
C MET A 91 -14.78 3.17 10.45
N ASN A 92 -15.06 3.27 11.76
CA ASN A 92 -16.10 2.46 12.41
C ASN A 92 -17.52 2.98 12.14
N TYR A 93 -17.67 4.17 11.54
CA TYR A 93 -18.96 4.81 11.32
C TYR A 93 -19.24 4.94 9.82
N GLU A 94 -20.03 4.01 9.29
CA GLU A 94 -20.43 3.98 7.88
C GLU A 94 -20.94 5.34 7.38
N ARG A 95 -21.78 6.01 8.18
CA ARG A 95 -22.36 7.33 7.87
C ARG A 95 -21.30 8.37 7.52
N ILE A 96 -20.19 8.38 8.27
CA ILE A 96 -19.08 9.32 8.08
C ILE A 96 -18.34 8.98 6.78
N ILE A 97 -18.11 7.69 6.53
CA ILE A 97 -17.39 7.24 5.33
C ILE A 97 -18.19 7.50 4.06
N MET A 98 -19.51 7.27 4.08
CA MET A 98 -20.37 7.53 2.92
C MET A 98 -20.44 9.02 2.53
N GLN A 99 -20.16 9.93 3.46
CA GLN A 99 -20.11 11.37 3.21
C GLN A 99 -18.74 11.86 2.72
N LYS A 100 -17.68 11.09 2.93
CA LYS A 100 -16.33 11.47 2.50
C LYS A 100 -16.18 11.29 0.98
N THR A 101 -15.68 12.34 0.33
CA THR A 101 -15.40 12.32 -1.11
C THR A 101 -14.12 11.54 -1.38
N VAL A 102 -14.18 10.59 -2.33
CA VAL A 102 -12.99 9.88 -2.81
C VAL A 102 -12.19 10.79 -3.74
N ASN A 103 -10.89 10.94 -3.46
CA ASN A 103 -9.98 11.57 -4.40
C ASN A 103 -9.71 10.61 -5.58
N ARG A 104 -10.30 10.91 -6.74
CA ARG A 104 -10.23 10.05 -7.92
C ARG A 104 -8.82 9.93 -8.51
N ASP A 105 -7.96 10.93 -8.32
CA ASP A 105 -6.59 10.90 -8.83
C ASP A 105 -5.77 9.80 -8.15
N LEU A 106 -6.11 9.47 -6.90
CA LEU A 106 -5.47 8.43 -6.10
C LEU A 106 -5.92 7.02 -6.48
N LEU A 107 -6.98 6.85 -7.27
CA LEU A 107 -7.41 5.52 -7.74
C LEU A 107 -6.34 4.87 -8.65
N SER A 108 -5.52 5.68 -9.33
CA SER A 108 -4.39 5.23 -10.14
C SER A 108 -3.29 4.52 -9.34
N LEU A 109 -3.25 4.73 -8.01
CA LEU A 109 -2.33 4.07 -7.08
C LEU A 109 -2.69 2.59 -6.85
N GLY A 110 -3.91 2.19 -7.20
CA GLY A 110 -4.40 0.83 -7.03
C GLY A 110 -4.38 0.34 -5.57
N LEU A 111 -4.68 -0.94 -5.39
CA LEU A 111 -4.59 -1.62 -4.10
C LEU A 111 -3.36 -2.51 -4.07
N SER A 112 -2.49 -2.29 -3.08
CA SER A 112 -1.35 -3.15 -2.84
C SER A 112 -1.81 -4.46 -2.19
N LEU A 113 -2.26 -5.43 -3.01
CA LEU A 113 -2.83 -6.70 -2.54
C LEU A 113 -1.92 -7.42 -1.54
N LEU A 114 -0.61 -7.39 -1.76
CA LEU A 114 0.38 -7.95 -0.83
C LEU A 114 0.23 -7.34 0.57
N HIS A 115 0.25 -6.00 0.65
CA HIS A 115 0.09 -5.30 1.92
C HIS A 115 -1.31 -5.51 2.51
N THR A 116 -2.36 -5.58 1.68
CA THR A 116 -3.73 -5.87 2.13
C THR A 116 -3.77 -7.22 2.86
N TRP A 117 -3.18 -8.27 2.29
CA TRP A 117 -3.11 -9.59 2.93
C TRP A 117 -2.32 -9.54 4.24
N ILE A 118 -1.12 -8.95 4.23
CA ILE A 118 -0.28 -8.83 5.43
C ILE A 118 -1.03 -8.12 6.55
N ARG A 119 -1.67 -6.98 6.25
CA ARG A 119 -2.45 -6.19 7.23
C ARG A 119 -3.67 -6.93 7.74
N LEU A 120 -4.37 -7.68 6.87
CA LEU A 120 -5.49 -8.52 7.28
C LEU A 120 -5.05 -9.59 8.28
N PHE A 121 -3.98 -10.33 7.98
CA PHE A 121 -3.44 -11.33 8.90
C PHE A 121 -2.96 -10.70 10.22
N GLU A 122 -2.27 -9.57 10.16
CA GLU A 122 -1.84 -8.83 11.35
C GLU A 122 -3.04 -8.42 12.22
N CYS A 123 -4.11 -7.92 11.59
CA CYS A 123 -5.35 -7.52 12.28
C CYS A 123 -6.02 -8.72 12.97
N ILE A 124 -6.15 -9.85 12.27
CA ILE A 124 -6.72 -11.09 12.84
C ILE A 124 -5.88 -11.56 14.03
N LEU A 125 -4.55 -11.52 13.93
CA LEU A 125 -3.66 -11.87 15.04
C LEU A 125 -3.87 -10.95 16.24
N HIS A 126 -3.89 -9.63 16.02
CA HIS A 126 -4.16 -8.63 17.07
C HIS A 126 -5.51 -8.85 17.73
N LEU A 127 -6.57 -9.07 16.95
CA LEU A 127 -7.90 -9.40 17.46
C LEU A 127 -7.83 -10.63 18.37
N SER A 128 -7.17 -11.67 17.89
CA SER A 128 -7.01 -12.93 18.61
C SER A 128 -6.25 -12.77 19.94
N TYR A 129 -5.32 -11.82 20.06
CA TYR A 129 -4.61 -11.52 21.31
C TYR A 129 -5.43 -10.65 22.26
N ARG A 130 -6.38 -9.87 21.72
CA ARG A 130 -7.15 -8.87 22.46
C ARG A 130 -8.56 -9.33 22.83
N LEU A 131 -8.94 -10.57 22.52
CA LEU A 131 -10.26 -11.14 22.86
C LEU A 131 -10.62 -11.00 24.35
N GLU A 132 -9.63 -11.08 25.25
CA GLU A 132 -9.85 -10.95 26.70
C GLU A 132 -10.06 -9.50 27.14
N ILE A 133 -9.33 -8.54 26.56
CA ILE A 133 -9.42 -7.12 26.92
C ILE A 133 -10.55 -6.40 26.17
N LYS A 134 -11.05 -6.98 25.06
CA LYS A 134 -12.13 -6.46 24.21
C LYS A 134 -11.97 -4.98 23.82
N SER A 135 -10.72 -4.53 23.69
CA SER A 135 -10.37 -3.15 23.38
C SER A 135 -9.37 -3.12 22.22
N TRP A 136 -9.54 -2.12 21.34
CA TRP A 136 -8.61 -1.88 20.24
C TRP A 136 -7.20 -1.57 20.76
N GLN A 137 -7.06 -0.81 21.85
CA GLN A 137 -5.76 -0.43 22.39
C GLN A 137 -5.52 -1.08 23.77
N ALA A 138 -4.41 -1.82 23.88
CA ALA A 138 -3.95 -2.36 25.16
C ALA A 138 -3.23 -1.26 25.97
N ARG A 139 -4.01 -0.33 26.54
CA ARG A 139 -3.51 0.72 27.44
C ARG A 139 -3.44 0.21 28.88
N GLY A 140 -2.43 0.64 29.63
CA GLY A 140 -2.17 0.22 31.01
C GLY A 140 -1.32 -1.05 31.12
N ALA A 141 -0.62 -1.21 32.25
CA ALA A 141 0.30 -2.34 32.49
C ALA A 141 -0.44 -3.69 32.47
N GLU A 142 -1.63 -3.76 33.08
CA GLU A 142 -2.44 -4.96 33.14
C GLU A 142 -2.83 -5.50 31.75
N ASN A 143 -3.43 -4.65 30.91
CA ASN A 143 -3.85 -5.05 29.56
C ASN A 143 -2.65 -5.42 28.67
N LYS A 144 -1.52 -4.72 28.81
CA LYS A 144 -0.27 -5.06 28.10
C LYS A 144 0.25 -6.44 28.51
N ASN A 145 0.18 -6.78 29.80
CA ASN A 145 0.60 -8.08 30.30
C ASN A 145 -0.30 -9.19 29.75
N LYS A 146 -1.62 -9.05 29.83
CA LYS A 146 -2.60 -10.02 29.27
C LYS A 146 -2.34 -10.32 27.79
N VAL A 147 -2.16 -9.27 26.97
CA VAL A 147 -1.86 -9.43 25.53
C VAL A 147 -0.51 -10.12 25.30
N THR A 148 0.51 -9.80 26.11
CA THR A 148 1.85 -10.39 25.99
C THR A 148 1.85 -11.87 26.34
N GLU A 149 1.15 -12.28 27.39
CA GLU A 149 0.98 -13.68 27.76
C GLU A 149 0.21 -14.45 26.68
N LYS A 150 -0.87 -13.87 26.13
CA LYS A 150 -1.63 -14.51 25.05
C LYS A 150 -0.79 -14.72 23.79
N LYS A 151 0.05 -13.75 23.43
CA LYS A 151 1.02 -13.87 22.32
C LYS A 151 1.98 -15.04 22.53
N LYS A 152 2.60 -15.13 23.72
CA LYS A 152 3.52 -16.23 24.09
C LYS A 152 2.84 -17.59 24.00
N ASN A 153 1.62 -17.71 24.55
CA ASN A 153 0.89 -18.98 24.57
C ASN A 153 0.50 -19.46 23.17
N LYS A 154 0.07 -18.55 22.29
CA LYS A 154 -0.29 -18.90 20.90
C LYS A 154 0.93 -19.28 20.05
N SER A 155 2.05 -18.57 20.21
CA SER A 155 3.31 -18.92 19.53
C SER A 155 3.78 -20.33 19.90
N LYS A 156 3.75 -20.67 21.20
CA LYS A 156 4.08 -22.03 21.69
C LYS A 156 3.12 -23.11 21.22
N ARG A 157 1.83 -22.78 21.02
CA ARG A 157 0.84 -23.75 20.52
C ARG A 157 1.05 -24.02 19.03
N SER A 158 1.40 -23.00 18.25
CA SER A 158 1.74 -23.16 16.83
C SER A 158 2.92 -24.11 16.64
N SER A 159 3.99 -23.96 17.46
CA SER A 159 5.18 -24.81 17.38
C SER A 159 5.00 -26.25 17.88
N ARG A 160 3.85 -26.59 18.46
CA ARG A 160 3.51 -27.96 18.90
C ARG A 160 2.61 -28.71 17.92
N VAL A 161 2.01 -27.99 16.97
CA VAL A 161 1.09 -28.53 15.97
C VAL A 161 1.74 -28.58 14.58
N SER A 162 2.98 -28.06 14.47
CA SER A 162 3.86 -28.19 13.30
C SER A 162 4.84 -29.32 13.55
#